data_AF-A0A2V7DNS9-F1
#
_entry.id   AF-A0A2V7DNS9-F1
#
_cell.length_a   1.000
_cell.length_b   1.000
_cell.length_c   1.000
_cell.angle_alpha   90.00
_cell.angle_beta   90.00
_cell.angle_gamma   90.00
#
_symmetry.space_group_name_H-M   'P 1'
#
loop_
_entity.id
_entity.type
_entity.pdbx_description
1 polymer ?
#
loop_
_entity_poly.entity_id
_entity_poly.type
_entity_poly.pdbx_seq_one_letter_code
_entity_poly.pdbx_strand_id
1 'polypeptide(L)' 'MTEGRAGLVSPRVLARLATTGIYLVRGVPRDLQRAARVRAVREGTTLRWVLLQALRDYAAGTWTPKGTQ' A
#
# COMPACT_ATOMS: atom_id res chain seq x y z
N MET A 1 -13.78 -3.74 -25.20
CA MET A 1 -12.39 -4.25 -25.10
C MET A 1 -11.43 -3.08 -25.18
N THR A 2 -11.03 -2.51 -24.04
CA THR A 2 -9.95 -1.51 -23.97
C THR A 2 -9.22 -1.71 -22.66
N GLU A 3 -8.31 -2.70 -22.63
CA GLU A 3 -7.36 -2.83 -21.53
C GLU A 3 -6.37 -1.68 -21.62
N GLY A 4 -6.55 -0.70 -20.72
CA GLY A 4 -5.58 0.35 -20.46
C GLY A 4 -4.26 -0.29 -20.07
N ARG A 5 -3.21 0.05 -20.83
CA ARG A 5 -1.82 -0.33 -20.58
C ARG A 5 -1.40 0.17 -19.18
N ALA A 6 -1.57 -0.67 -18.17
CA ALA A 6 -0.80 -0.55 -16.94
C ALA A 6 0.65 -0.83 -17.31
N GLY A 7 1.46 0.22 -17.42
CA GLY A 7 2.89 0.10 -17.71
C GLY A 7 3.53 -0.89 -16.73
N LEU A 8 3.94 -2.05 -17.25
CA LEU A 8 4.64 -3.07 -16.48
C LEU A 8 5.98 -2.48 -16.04
N VAL A 9 6.07 -2.08 -14.78
CA VAL A 9 7.34 -1.66 -14.17
C VAL A 9 8.28 -2.85 -14.24
N SER A 10 9.41 -2.68 -14.93
CA SER A 10 10.37 -3.76 -15.15
C SER A 10 10.85 -4.35 -13.81
N PRO A 11 10.93 -5.69 -13.68
CA PRO A 11 11.49 -6.35 -12.51
C PRO A 11 12.87 -5.84 -12.10
N ARG A 12 13.67 -5.34 -13.05
CA ARG A 12 15.00 -4.75 -12.77
C ARG A 12 14.91 -3.41 -12.05
N VAL A 13 13.93 -2.57 -12.41
CA VAL A 13 13.65 -1.30 -11.72
C VAL A 13 13.19 -1.59 -10.29
N LEU A 14 12.33 -2.61 -10.14
CA LEU A 14 11.89 -3.08 -8.82
C LEU A 14 13.05 -3.60 -7.96
N ALA A 15 13.97 -4.38 -8.52
CA ALA A 15 15.14 -4.89 -7.81
C ALA A 15 16.10 -3.76 -7.38
N ARG A 16 16.32 -2.76 -8.23
CA ARG A 16 17.14 -1.57 -7.94
C ARG A 16 16.54 -0.74 -6.78
N LEU A 17 15.22 -0.60 -6.75
CA LEU A 17 14.50 0.07 -5.66
C LEU A 17 14.55 -0.74 -4.36
N ALA A 18 14.50 -2.08 -4.44
CA ALA A 18 14.65 -2.94 -3.27
C ALA A 18 16.05 -2.81 -2.63
N THR A 19 17.10 -2.54 -3.44
CA THR A 19 18.46 -2.30 -2.91
C THR A 19 18.57 -1.00 -2.11
N THR A 20 17.70 -0.02 -2.37
CA THR A 20 17.60 1.23 -1.60
C THR A 20 16.60 1.14 -0.44
N GLY A 21 16.13 -0.06 -0.09
CA GLY A 21 15.17 -0.27 1.00
C GLY A 21 13.71 0.05 0.63
N ILE A 22 13.40 0.16 -0.67
CA ILE A 22 12.04 0.41 -1.16
C ILE A 22 11.40 -0.94 -1.52
N TYR A 23 10.44 -1.35 -0.70
CA TYR A 23 9.69 -2.60 -0.89
C TYR A 23 8.48 -2.37 -1.79
N LEU A 24 8.36 -3.18 -2.84
CA LEU A 24 7.13 -3.26 -3.62
C LEU A 24 6.20 -4.32 -3.00
N VAL A 25 5.08 -3.88 -2.46
CA VAL A 25 4.03 -4.79 -2.00
C VAL A 25 3.19 -5.25 -3.19
N ARG A 26 3.16 -6.56 -3.45
CA ARG A 26 2.38 -7.19 -4.52
C ARG A 26 1.08 -7.78 -3.98
N GLY A 27 0.10 -7.99 -4.86
CA GLY A 27 -1.16 -8.66 -4.52
C GLY A 27 -2.15 -7.79 -3.72
N VAL A 28 -1.92 -6.48 -3.61
CA VAL A 28 -2.82 -5.57 -2.89
C VAL A 28 -4.02 -5.22 -3.80
N PRO A 29 -5.27 -5.54 -3.41
CA PRO A 29 -6.46 -5.17 -4.18
C PRO A 29 -6.52 -3.66 -4.44
N ARG A 30 -7.00 -3.26 -5.62
CA ARG A 30 -7.07 -1.84 -6.02
C ARG A 30 -7.92 -1.02 -5.07
N ASP A 31 -9.03 -1.57 -4.58
CA ASP A 31 -9.91 -0.89 -3.64
C ASP A 31 -9.24 -0.66 -2.29
N LEU A 32 -8.43 -1.62 -1.83
CA LEU A 32 -7.63 -1.47 -0.62
C LEU A 32 -6.58 -0.36 -0.78
N GLN A 33 -5.91 -0.28 -1.93
CA GLN A 33 -4.99 0.82 -2.22
C GLN A 33 -5.71 2.18 -2.24
N ARG A 34 -6.90 2.23 -2.83
CA ARG A 34 -7.71 3.45 -2.89
C ARG A 34 -8.14 3.89 -1.50
N ALA A 35 -8.66 2.96 -0.69
CA ALA A 35 -9.05 3.22 0.69
C ALA A 35 -7.87 3.73 1.55
N ALA A 36 -6.69 3.12 1.40
CA ALA A 36 -5.49 3.56 2.10
C ALA A 36 -5.04 4.97 1.70
N ARG A 37 -5.17 5.34 0.41
CA ARG A 37 -4.90 6.70 -0.07
C ARG A 37 -5.90 7.71 0.48
N VAL A 38 -7.20 7.38 0.48
CA VAL A 38 -8.24 8.24 1.06
C VAL A 38 -7.97 8.47 2.55
N ARG A 39 -7.61 7.41 3.28
CA ARG A 39 -7.22 7.51 4.69
C ARG A 39 -6.02 8.44 4.89
N ALA A 40 -4.96 8.28 4.10
CA ALA A 40 -3.77 9.12 4.19
C ALA A 40 -4.12 10.61 4.00
N VAL A 41 -4.94 10.94 2.99
CA VAL A 41 -5.40 12.33 2.77
C VAL A 41 -6.23 12.84 3.94
N ARG A 42 -7.19 12.04 4.41
CA ARG A 42 -8.07 12.41 5.53
C ARG A 42 -7.32 12.66 6.83
N GLU A 43 -6.28 11.88 7.10
CA GLU A 43 -5.46 11.97 8.32
C GLU A 43 -4.30 12.98 8.18
N GLY A 44 -4.11 13.60 7.00
CA GLY A 44 -2.98 14.49 6.75
C GLY A 44 -1.62 13.78 6.75
N THR A 45 -1.60 12.48 6.42
CA THR A 45 -0.42 11.62 6.45
C THR A 45 -0.05 11.10 5.05
N THR A 46 0.94 10.21 4.98
CA THR A 46 1.37 9.58 3.72
C THR A 46 0.93 8.12 3.65
N LEU A 47 0.82 7.58 2.43
CA LEU A 47 0.51 6.16 2.23
C LEU A 47 1.52 5.23 2.92
N ARG A 48 2.82 5.61 2.93
CA ARG A 48 3.87 4.89 3.66
C ARG A 48 3.59 4.86 5.16
N TRP A 49 3.17 5.99 5.73
CA TRP A 49 2.83 6.08 7.16
C TRP A 49 1.64 5.18 7.49
N VAL A 50 0.57 5.23 6.70
CA VAL A 50 -0.62 4.37 6.88
C VAL A 50 -0.23 2.89 6.82
N LEU A 51 0.61 2.50 5.86
CA LEU A 51 1.08 1.11 5.76
C LEU A 51 1.90 0.68 6.98
N LEU A 52 2.86 1.51 7.41
CA LEU A 52 3.71 1.20 8.56
C LEU A 52 2.92 1.11 9.87
N GLN A 53 1.95 2.00 10.06
CA GLN A 53 1.09 1.96 11.23
C GLN A 53 0.24 0.68 11.24
N ALA A 54 -0.35 0.33 10.10
CA ALA A 54 -1.11 -0.90 9.94
C ALA A 54 -0.27 -2.16 10.24
N LEU A 55 0.98 -2.21 9.77
CA LEU A 55 1.92 -3.30 10.08
C LEU A 55 2.28 -3.34 11.57
N ARG A 56 2.48 -2.18 12.20
CA ARG A 56 2.76 -2.09 13.63
C ARG A 56 1.58 -2.58 14.47
N ASP A 57 0.37 -2.15 14.15
CA ASP A 57 -0.85 -2.56 14.85
C ASP A 57 -1.10 -4.06 14.67
N TYR A 58 -0.84 -4.59 13.47
CA TYR A 58 -0.92 -6.04 13.23
C TYR A 58 0.09 -6.81 14.07
N ALA A 59 1.36 -6.39 14.07
CA ALA A 59 2.43 -7.05 14.83
C ALA A 59 2.21 -6.96 16.35
N ALA A 60 1.60 -5.88 16.84
CA ALA A 60 1.23 -5.73 18.23
C ALA A 60 -0.02 -6.53 18.63
N GLY A 61 -0.72 -7.16 17.68
CA GLY A 61 -2.01 -7.80 17.92
C GLY A 61 -3.13 -6.82 18.27
N THR A 62 -2.92 -5.52 18.04
CA THR A 62 -3.87 -4.44 18.35
C THR A 62 -4.66 -4.00 17.14
N TRP A 63 -4.50 -4.68 15.99
CA TRP A 63 -5.38 -4.48 14.84
C TRP A 63 -6.79 -4.95 15.20
N THR A 64 -7.64 -4.01 15.61
CA THR A 64 -9.09 -4.17 15.55
C THR A 64 -9.56 -3.68 14.17
N PRO A 65 -10.08 -4.55 13.29
CA PRO A 65 -10.69 -4.09 12.06
C PRO A 65 -11.86 -3.20 12.46
N LYS A 66 -11.75 -1.90 12.18
CA LYS A 66 -12.88 -1.00 12.32
C LYS A 66 -13.87 -1.43 11.24
N GLY A 67 -14.88 -2.19 11.65
CA GLY A 67 -15.94 -2.63 10.76
C GLY A 67 -16.50 -1.43 10.01
N THR A 68 -16.64 -1.60 8.70
CA THR A 68 -17.48 -0.78 7.84
C THR A 68 -18.87 -0.71 8.47
N GLN A 69 -19.17 0.42 9.11
CA GLN A 69 -20.53 0.95 9.17
C GLN A 69 -20.83 1.66 7.86
#